data_AF-A0A8X6L5F7-F1
#
_entry.id   AF-A0A8X6L5F7-F1
#
_cell.length_a   1.000
_cell.length_b   1.000
_cell.length_c   1.000
_cell.angle_alpha   90.00
_cell.angle_beta   90.00
_cell.angle_gamma   90.00
#
_symmetry.space_group_name_H-M   'P 1'
#
loop_
_entity.id
_entity.type
_entity.pdbx_description
1 polymer ?
#
loop_
_entity_poly.entity_id
_entity_poly.type
_entity_poly.pdbx_seq_one_letter_code
_entity_poly.pdbx_strand_id
1 'polypeptide(L)'
;MYNYQPGMTWSSHDQDFEEAENFNEPHRLNGAELSDLVRDFDLPKKTKILASRLQQWYLFLPGIKITDYLACENSLFRFFEKEEHVVPCIDINGMMNFMDIKYDPNYWRWFIDSSKLSFKAVLLHNGNLLPSIPIGHSVHVKETYANVKILLELKKYEDYK
;
A
#
# COMPACT_ATOMS: atom_id res chain seq x y z
N MET A 1 39.94 50.18 19.96
CA MET A 1 39.04 49.28 20.71
C MET A 1 37.78 49.10 19.87
N TYR A 2 37.57 47.91 19.32
CA TYR A 2 36.41 47.62 18.47
C TYR A 2 35.18 47.39 19.37
N ASN A 3 34.11 48.15 19.12
CA ASN A 3 32.84 48.01 19.84
C ASN A 3 32.15 46.73 19.38
N TYR A 4 31.95 45.80 20.31
CA TYR A 4 31.18 44.58 20.13
C TYR A 4 29.69 44.94 20.05
N GLN A 5 29.02 44.59 18.96
CA GLN A 5 27.55 44.62 18.85
C GLN A 5 27.02 43.27 19.36
N PRO A 6 26.06 43.22 20.30
CA PRO A 6 25.45 41.96 20.71
C PRO A 6 24.67 41.34 19.54
N GLY A 7 24.94 40.06 19.26
CA GLY A 7 24.36 39.33 18.14
C GLY A 7 22.84 39.22 18.18
N MET A 8 22.26 39.07 16.98
CA MET A 8 20.87 38.69 16.74
C MET A 8 20.42 37.60 17.71
N THR A 9 19.41 37.92 18.51
CA THR A 9 18.64 36.93 19.25
C THR A 9 17.80 36.16 18.24
N TRP A 10 18.06 34.86 18.08
CA TRP A 10 17.14 33.98 17.36
C TRP A 10 15.81 33.96 18.14
N SER A 11 14.83 34.71 17.65
CA SER A 11 13.43 34.53 18.04
C SER A 11 12.95 33.25 17.38
N SER A 12 13.13 32.12 18.07
CA SER A 12 12.52 30.84 17.68
C SER A 12 11.03 30.86 18.02
N HIS A 13 10.27 31.71 17.32
CA HIS A 13 8.82 31.62 17.28
C HIS A 13 8.43 31.53 15.81
N ASP A 14 8.44 30.30 15.29
CA ASP A 14 7.65 29.98 14.11
C ASP A 14 6.17 30.19 14.50
N GLN A 15 5.57 31.25 13.98
CA GLN A 15 4.21 31.70 14.35
C GLN A 15 3.08 30.84 13.78
N ASP A 16 3.37 29.63 13.31
CA ASP A 16 2.39 28.75 12.65
C ASP A 16 2.04 27.49 13.47
N PHE A 17 2.57 27.36 14.69
CA PHE A 17 2.19 26.25 15.58
C PHE A 17 1.13 26.74 16.58
N GLU A 18 -0.15 26.51 16.27
CA GLU A 18 -1.19 26.62 17.29
C GLU A 18 -0.98 25.49 18.31
N GLU A 19 -0.56 25.86 19.52
CA GLU A 19 -0.49 24.93 20.64
C GLU A 19 -1.90 24.38 20.91
N ALA A 20 -2.11 23.11 20.55
CA ALA A 20 -3.34 22.41 20.87
C ALA A 20 -3.58 22.43 22.39
N GLU A 21 -4.77 22.87 22.79
CA GLU A 21 -5.17 22.99 24.19
C GLU A 21 -4.92 21.70 24.98
N ASN A 22 -4.39 21.84 26.20
CA ASN A 22 -4.04 20.78 27.15
C ASN A 22 -4.83 19.47 27.00
N PHE A 23 -4.18 18.43 26.48
CA PHE A 23 -4.62 17.05 26.66
C PHE A 23 -3.74 16.39 27.72
N ASN A 24 -4.30 16.14 28.91
CA ASN A 24 -3.66 15.29 29.93
C ASN A 24 -3.51 13.82 29.48
N GLU A 25 -4.00 13.46 28.28
CA GLU A 25 -3.84 12.15 27.66
C GLU A 25 -3.15 12.24 26.30
N PRO A 26 -2.21 11.32 26.00
CA PRO A 26 -1.53 11.30 24.71
C PRO A 26 -2.50 10.93 23.58
N HIS A 27 -2.33 11.59 22.43
CA HIS A 27 -3.08 11.26 21.21
C HIS A 27 -2.84 9.80 20.81
N ARG A 28 -3.92 9.04 20.62
CA ARG A 28 -3.86 7.64 20.21
C ARG A 28 -4.17 7.52 18.73
N LEU A 29 -3.17 7.07 17.99
CA LEU A 29 -3.23 6.85 16.56
C LEU A 29 -4.19 5.71 16.21
N ASN A 30 -4.93 5.91 15.12
CA ASN A 30 -5.65 4.87 14.41
C ASN A 30 -4.82 4.30 13.24
N GLY A 31 -5.33 3.28 12.55
CA GLY A 31 -4.62 2.64 11.43
C GLY A 31 -4.43 3.55 10.21
N ALA A 32 -5.37 4.46 9.95
CA ALA A 32 -5.26 5.44 8.86
C ALA A 32 -4.19 6.48 9.18
N GLU A 33 -4.19 7.04 10.40
CA GLU A 33 -3.17 7.99 10.85
C GLU A 33 -1.77 7.39 10.84
N LEU A 34 -1.62 6.11 11.24
CA LEU A 34 -0.35 5.41 11.11
C LEU A 34 0.09 5.28 9.64
N SER A 35 -0.84 5.01 8.73
CA SER A 35 -0.56 4.88 7.30
C SER A 35 -0.16 6.23 6.69
N ASP A 36 -0.83 7.31 7.10
CA ASP A 36 -0.46 8.68 6.73
C ASP A 36 0.92 9.03 7.25
N LEU A 37 1.23 8.71 8.51
CA LEU A 37 2.56 8.92 9.11
C LEU A 37 3.67 8.19 8.35
N VAL A 38 3.43 6.94 7.96
CA VAL A 38 4.36 6.13 7.17
C VAL A 38 4.60 6.72 5.79
N ARG A 39 3.55 7.26 5.16
CA ARG A 39 3.63 7.92 3.86
C ARG A 39 4.39 9.25 3.96
N ASP A 40 4.05 10.08 4.94
CA ASP A 40 4.59 11.43 5.07
C ASP A 40 6.09 11.42 5.44
N PHE A 41 6.53 10.40 6.18
CA PHE A 41 7.95 10.18 6.49
C PHE A 41 8.69 9.28 5.49
N ASP A 42 8.03 8.79 4.45
CA ASP A 42 8.58 7.86 3.45
C ASP A 42 9.32 6.66 4.10
N LEU A 43 8.61 5.92 4.98
CA LEU A 43 9.18 4.86 5.83
C LEU A 43 8.83 3.40 5.44
N PRO A 44 8.78 3.00 4.16
CA PRO A 44 8.20 1.71 3.75
C PRO A 44 8.89 0.49 4.37
N LYS A 45 10.18 0.59 4.73
CA LYS A 45 10.97 -0.53 5.29
C LYS A 45 11.03 -0.56 6.82
N LYS A 46 10.72 0.57 7.49
CA LYS A 46 10.87 0.73 8.95
C LYS A 46 9.54 0.91 9.67
N THR A 47 8.41 0.86 8.95
CA THR A 47 7.04 0.93 9.49
C THR A 47 6.82 0.00 10.68
N LYS A 48 7.28 -1.26 10.59
CA LYS A 48 7.15 -2.23 11.70
C LYS A 48 7.80 -1.73 12.99
N ILE A 49 9.02 -1.22 12.89
CA ILE A 49 9.79 -0.79 14.05
C ILE A 49 9.11 0.44 14.67
N LEU A 50 8.73 1.40 13.84
CA LEU A 50 8.00 2.59 14.28
C LEU A 50 6.69 2.19 14.99
N ALA A 51 5.87 1.37 14.34
CA ALA A 51 4.62 0.90 14.91
C ALA A 51 4.85 0.12 16.21
N SER A 52 5.85 -0.76 16.29
CA SER A 52 6.19 -1.47 17.53
C SER A 52 6.57 -0.52 18.67
N ARG A 53 7.29 0.58 18.38
CA ARG A 53 7.62 1.62 19.39
C ARG A 53 6.38 2.42 19.82
N LEU A 54 5.54 2.83 18.88
CA LEU A 54 4.28 3.53 19.17
C LEU A 54 3.34 2.67 20.02
N GLN A 55 3.31 1.35 19.76
CA GLN A 55 2.55 0.40 20.56
C GLN A 55 3.11 0.28 21.99
N GLN A 56 4.43 0.24 22.16
CA GLN A 56 5.08 0.24 23.48
C GLN A 56 4.75 1.48 24.30
N TRP A 57 4.54 2.61 23.63
CA TRP A 57 4.14 3.88 24.26
C TRP A 57 2.62 4.01 24.47
N TYR A 58 1.84 2.96 24.19
CA TYR A 58 0.37 2.98 24.27
C TYR A 58 -0.28 4.09 23.43
N LEU A 59 0.37 4.49 22.33
CA LEU A 59 -0.12 5.52 21.40
C LEU A 59 -1.03 4.96 20.30
N PHE A 60 -1.55 3.74 20.46
CA PHE A 60 -2.52 3.15 19.54
C PHE A 60 -3.86 2.97 20.22
N LEU A 61 -4.93 3.09 19.43
CA LEU A 61 -6.24 2.65 19.88
C LEU A 61 -6.23 1.13 20.13
N PRO A 62 -7.00 0.64 21.12
CA PRO A 62 -7.07 -0.79 21.41
C PRO A 62 -7.63 -1.55 20.20
N GLY A 63 -6.98 -2.68 19.86
CA GLY A 63 -7.41 -3.55 18.77
C GLY A 63 -6.76 -3.29 17.40
N ILE A 64 -5.86 -2.33 17.28
CA ILE A 64 -5.10 -2.11 16.03
C ILE A 64 -4.15 -3.29 15.80
N LYS A 65 -4.29 -3.92 14.63
CA LYS A 65 -3.36 -4.95 14.15
C LYS A 65 -2.28 -4.29 13.31
N ILE A 66 -1.05 -4.32 13.80
CA ILE A 66 0.13 -3.91 13.03
C ILE A 66 0.59 -5.12 12.23
N THR A 67 0.45 -5.07 10.91
CA THR A 67 0.92 -6.13 10.02
C THR A 67 2.17 -5.69 9.29
N ASP A 68 3.16 -6.57 9.21
CA ASP A 68 4.33 -6.33 8.38
C ASP A 68 3.96 -6.40 6.91
N TYR A 69 4.41 -5.42 6.13
CA TYR A 69 4.23 -5.42 4.68
C TYR A 69 4.71 -6.74 4.05
N LEU A 70 5.88 -7.23 4.46
CA LEU A 70 6.45 -8.50 3.97
C LEU A 70 5.60 -9.71 4.37
N ALA A 71 4.99 -9.71 5.56
CA ALA A 71 4.14 -10.82 5.98
C ALA A 71 2.82 -10.83 5.18
N CYS A 72 2.26 -9.65 4.91
CA CYS A 72 1.09 -9.48 4.06
C CYS A 72 1.39 -9.94 2.62
N GLU A 73 2.49 -9.46 2.03
CA GLU A 73 2.94 -9.87 0.70
C GLU A 73 3.17 -11.38 0.61
N ASN A 74 3.87 -11.96 1.59
CA ASN A 74 4.08 -13.40 1.66
C ASN A 74 2.77 -14.21 1.74
N SER A 75 1.78 -13.70 2.46
CA SER A 75 0.46 -14.35 2.56
C SER A 75 -0.33 -14.32 1.25
N LEU A 76 0.01 -13.42 0.33
CA LEU A 76 -0.58 -13.33 -0.99
C LEU A 76 0.10 -14.26 -2.01
N PHE A 77 1.38 -14.60 -1.83
CA PHE A 77 2.10 -15.44 -2.80
C PHE A 77 1.46 -16.79 -3.09
N ARG A 78 0.70 -17.38 -2.15
CA ARG A 78 -0.05 -18.62 -2.39
C ARG A 78 -1.09 -18.53 -3.51
N PHE A 79 -1.52 -17.32 -3.88
CA PHE A 79 -2.48 -17.09 -4.95
C PHE A 79 -1.80 -16.82 -6.30
N PHE A 80 -0.48 -16.86 -6.36
CA PHE A 80 0.30 -16.62 -7.57
C PHE A 80 1.19 -17.81 -7.88
N GLU A 81 1.19 -18.22 -9.15
CA GLU A 81 2.06 -19.28 -9.64
C GLU A 81 2.84 -18.74 -10.83
N LYS A 82 4.12 -19.10 -10.94
CA LYS A 82 4.95 -18.66 -12.06
C LYS A 82 4.76 -19.61 -13.23
N GLU A 83 4.35 -19.07 -14.38
CA GLU A 83 4.22 -19.78 -15.64
C GLU A 83 5.10 -19.10 -16.70
N GLU A 84 6.15 -19.81 -17.12
CA GLU A 84 7.22 -19.28 -17.99
C GLU A 84 7.80 -17.96 -17.47
N HIS A 85 7.35 -16.84 -18.04
CA HIS A 85 7.79 -15.49 -17.73
C HIS A 85 6.72 -14.62 -17.07
N VAL A 86 5.50 -15.14 -16.89
CA VAL A 86 4.39 -14.45 -16.27
C VAL A 86 4.10 -15.08 -14.91
N VAL A 87 3.66 -14.27 -13.96
CA VAL A 87 3.21 -14.72 -12.64
C VAL A 87 1.73 -14.37 -12.52
N PRO A 88 0.84 -15.21 -13.08
CA PRO A 88 -0.62 -15.06 -12.95
C PRO A 88 -1.12 -15.31 -11.53
N CYS A 89 -2.25 -14.70 -11.19
CA CYS A 89 -3.05 -15.08 -10.04
C CYS A 89 -3.94 -16.29 -10.40
N ILE A 90 -3.74 -17.41 -9.69
CA ILE A 90 -4.43 -18.68 -9.91
C ILE A 90 -5.83 -18.73 -9.27
N ASP A 91 -6.08 -17.94 -8.23
CA ASP A 91 -7.37 -17.91 -7.53
C ASP A 91 -7.73 -16.50 -7.04
N ILE A 92 -8.47 -15.76 -7.88
CA ILE A 92 -8.98 -14.42 -7.50
C ILE A 92 -10.00 -14.53 -6.38
N ASN A 93 -10.89 -15.52 -6.43
CA ASN A 93 -11.99 -15.61 -5.46
C ASN A 93 -11.45 -15.90 -4.06
N GLY A 94 -10.52 -16.85 -3.94
CA GLY A 94 -9.81 -17.13 -2.69
C GLY A 94 -9.00 -15.93 -2.20
N MET A 95 -8.34 -15.20 -3.11
CA MET A 95 -7.61 -13.98 -2.75
C MET A 95 -8.55 -12.88 -2.24
N MET A 96 -9.67 -12.62 -2.94
CA MET A 96 -10.69 -11.65 -2.55
C MET A 96 -11.32 -12.00 -1.20
N ASN A 97 -11.68 -13.27 -1.00
CA ASN A 97 -12.18 -13.77 0.28
C ASN A 97 -11.14 -13.64 1.40
N PHE A 98 -9.86 -13.90 1.11
CA PHE A 98 -8.78 -13.72 2.08
C PHE A 98 -8.61 -12.25 2.51
N MET A 99 -8.87 -11.31 1.60
CA MET A 99 -8.86 -9.87 1.88
C MET A 99 -10.18 -9.36 2.47
N ASP A 100 -11.16 -10.24 2.71
CA ASP A 100 -12.52 -9.88 3.16
C ASP A 100 -13.23 -8.89 2.19
N ILE A 101 -12.95 -9.03 0.90
CA ILE A 101 -13.55 -8.22 -0.17
C ILE A 101 -14.59 -9.05 -0.90
N LYS A 102 -15.84 -8.55 -0.93
CA LYS A 102 -16.89 -9.15 -1.75
C LYS A 102 -16.62 -8.89 -3.23
N TYR A 103 -16.37 -9.95 -3.98
CA TYR A 103 -16.13 -9.87 -5.42
C TYR A 103 -17.43 -9.94 -6.22
N ASP A 104 -17.72 -8.87 -6.96
CA ASP A 104 -18.79 -8.81 -7.98
C ASP A 104 -18.20 -8.34 -9.31
N PRO A 105 -18.07 -9.21 -10.32
CA PRO A 105 -17.47 -8.87 -11.62
C PRO A 105 -18.04 -7.61 -12.29
N ASN A 106 -19.27 -7.22 -11.98
CA ASN A 106 -19.89 -6.01 -12.55
C ASN A 106 -19.20 -4.71 -12.09
N TYR A 107 -18.64 -4.73 -10.88
CA TYR A 107 -18.00 -3.58 -10.24
C TYR A 107 -16.48 -3.57 -10.40
N TRP A 108 -15.89 -4.61 -11.00
CA TRP A 108 -14.44 -4.70 -11.19
C TRP A 108 -14.08 -4.64 -12.68
N ARG A 109 -12.95 -3.99 -12.97
CA ARG A 109 -12.40 -3.86 -14.32
C ARG A 109 -10.96 -4.31 -14.36
N TRP A 110 -10.62 -5.07 -15.39
CA TRP A 110 -9.27 -5.48 -15.65
C TRP A 110 -8.49 -4.33 -16.23
N PHE A 111 -7.31 -4.11 -15.68
CA PHE A 111 -6.37 -3.11 -16.16
C PHE A 111 -5.01 -3.77 -16.32
N ILE A 112 -4.40 -3.56 -17.48
CA ILE A 112 -3.03 -3.99 -17.75
C ILE A 112 -2.23 -2.71 -17.96
N ASP A 113 -1.27 -2.50 -17.07
CA ASP A 113 -0.25 -1.49 -17.23
C ASP A 113 1.00 -2.16 -17.80
N SER A 114 1.54 -1.61 -18.87
CA SER A 114 2.71 -2.16 -19.52
C SER A 114 3.84 -1.16 -19.69
N SER A 115 5.05 -1.68 -19.66
CA SER A 115 6.27 -0.98 -19.99
C SER A 115 7.04 -1.76 -21.06
N LYS A 116 8.18 -1.21 -21.50
CA LYS A 116 9.06 -1.89 -22.47
C LYS A 116 9.62 -3.22 -21.94
N LEU A 117 9.72 -3.37 -20.62
CA LEU A 117 10.43 -4.49 -19.97
C LEU A 117 9.58 -5.24 -18.96
N SER A 118 8.34 -4.85 -18.74
CA SER A 118 7.46 -5.47 -17.76
C SER A 118 6.01 -5.16 -18.09
N PHE A 119 5.10 -5.94 -17.52
CA PHE A 119 3.71 -5.54 -17.40
C PHE A 119 3.14 -6.01 -16.07
N LYS A 120 2.10 -5.32 -15.62
CA LYS A 120 1.35 -5.66 -14.42
C LYS A 120 -0.14 -5.63 -14.76
N ALA A 121 -0.83 -6.67 -14.36
CA ALA A 121 -2.27 -6.76 -14.45
C ALA A 121 -2.88 -6.56 -13.06
N VAL A 122 -3.89 -5.70 -12.98
CA VAL A 122 -4.62 -5.38 -11.75
C VAL A 122 -6.13 -5.35 -12.01
N LEU A 123 -6.90 -5.66 -10.98
CA LEU A 123 -8.34 -5.42 -10.91
C LEU A 123 -8.57 -4.08 -10.23
N LEU A 124 -9.32 -3.21 -10.88
CA LEU A 124 -9.73 -1.91 -10.37
C LEU A 124 -11.22 -1.94 -10.04
N HIS A 125 -11.57 -1.44 -8.86
CA HIS A 125 -12.96 -1.28 -8.48
C HIS A 125 -13.54 0.00 -9.08
N ASN A 126 -14.75 -0.07 -9.62
CA ASN A 126 -15.46 1.09 -10.17
C ASN A 126 -15.64 2.16 -9.08
N GLY A 127 -15.30 3.40 -9.41
CA GLY A 127 -15.34 4.50 -8.43
C GLY A 127 -14.20 4.50 -7.40
N ASN A 128 -13.19 3.62 -7.56
CA ASN A 128 -11.98 3.58 -6.72
C ASN A 128 -12.25 3.48 -5.20
N LEU A 129 -13.39 2.89 -4.83
CA LEU A 129 -13.81 2.73 -3.43
C LEU A 129 -13.02 1.64 -2.70
N LEU A 130 -12.50 0.67 -3.44
CA LEU A 130 -11.72 -0.45 -2.94
C LEU A 130 -10.32 -0.43 -3.58
N PRO A 131 -9.31 -0.99 -2.89
CA PRO A 131 -7.93 -1.00 -3.40
C PRO A 131 -7.82 -1.79 -4.69
N SER A 132 -6.85 -1.39 -5.53
CA SER A 132 -6.48 -2.18 -6.71
C SER A 132 -5.91 -3.53 -6.30
N ILE A 133 -6.41 -4.60 -6.92
CA ILE A 133 -6.00 -5.96 -6.58
C ILE A 133 -5.07 -6.52 -7.66
N PRO A 134 -3.83 -6.94 -7.35
CA PRO A 134 -2.93 -7.51 -8.34
C PRO A 134 -3.46 -8.86 -8.82
N ILE A 135 -3.47 -9.08 -10.14
CA ILE A 135 -3.91 -10.35 -10.75
C ILE A 135 -2.87 -11.00 -11.64
N GLY A 136 -1.75 -10.31 -11.87
CA GLY A 136 -0.56 -10.92 -12.41
C GLY A 136 0.51 -9.88 -12.70
N HIS A 137 1.73 -10.35 -12.90
CA HIS A 137 2.82 -9.49 -13.33
C HIS A 137 3.84 -10.28 -14.14
N SER A 138 4.68 -9.56 -14.87
CA SER A 138 5.84 -10.13 -15.54
C SER A 138 7.00 -9.16 -15.49
N VAL A 139 8.18 -9.69 -15.19
CA VAL A 139 9.44 -8.94 -15.13
C VAL A 139 10.32 -9.43 -16.27
N HIS A 140 10.88 -8.50 -17.05
CA HIS A 140 11.69 -8.73 -18.25
C HIS A 140 10.93 -9.16 -19.51
N VAL A 141 9.63 -8.94 -19.55
CA VAL A 141 8.79 -9.27 -20.70
C VAL A 141 8.05 -8.03 -21.16
N LYS A 142 8.22 -7.71 -22.44
CA LYS A 142 7.42 -6.68 -23.09
C LYS A 142 5.98 -7.16 -23.22
N GLU A 143 5.02 -6.24 -23.12
CA GLU A 143 3.66 -6.51 -23.57
C GLU A 143 3.68 -6.94 -25.04
N THR A 144 3.43 -8.22 -25.24
CA THR A 144 3.17 -8.79 -26.56
C THR A 144 1.84 -9.52 -26.47
N TYR A 145 1.18 -9.64 -27.62
CA TYR A 145 -0.10 -10.36 -27.70
C TYR A 145 -0.01 -11.76 -27.10
N ALA A 146 1.09 -12.50 -27.34
CA ALA A 146 1.30 -13.84 -26.78
C ALA A 146 1.33 -13.84 -25.24
N ASN A 147 2.05 -12.90 -24.64
CA ASN A 147 2.21 -12.81 -23.18
C ASN A 147 0.91 -12.39 -22.48
N VAL A 148 0.18 -11.44 -23.09
CA VAL A 148 -1.13 -11.03 -22.59
C VAL A 148 -2.16 -12.15 -22.78
N LYS A 149 -2.07 -12.90 -23.88
CA LYS A 149 -2.93 -14.05 -24.16
C LYS A 149 -2.78 -15.14 -23.09
N ILE A 150 -1.56 -15.45 -22.64
CA ILE A 150 -1.33 -16.36 -21.51
C ILE A 150 -2.11 -15.89 -20.27
N LEU A 151 -2.00 -14.61 -19.92
CA LEU A 151 -2.73 -14.04 -18.77
C LEU A 151 -4.27 -14.10 -18.93
N LEU A 152 -4.78 -13.93 -20.15
CA LEU A 152 -6.21 -13.99 -20.45
C LEU A 152 -6.75 -15.43 -20.53
N GLU A 153 -5.99 -16.37 -21.09
CA GLU A 153 -6.37 -17.78 -21.27
C GLU A 153 -6.46 -18.52 -19.95
N LEU A 154 -5.54 -18.25 -19.01
CA LEU A 154 -5.57 -18.82 -17.66
C LEU A 154 -6.85 -18.52 -16.88
N LYS A 155 -7.58 -17.48 -17.30
CA LYS A 155 -8.77 -16.99 -16.61
C LYS A 155 -10.06 -17.30 -17.34
N LYS A 156 -9.99 -18.07 -18.43
CA LYS A 156 -11.13 -18.35 -19.30
C LYS A 156 -11.91 -17.06 -19.57
N TYR A 157 -11.21 -16.02 -19.99
CA TYR A 157 -11.84 -14.71 -20.27
C TYR A 157 -13.04 -14.83 -21.23
N GLU A 158 -13.02 -15.84 -22.11
CA GLU A 158 -14.14 -16.21 -23.00
C GLU A 158 -15.44 -16.58 -22.26
N ASP A 159 -15.39 -17.00 -20.98
CA ASP A 159 -16.59 -17.33 -20.18
C ASP A 159 -17.32 -16.07 -19.68
N TYR A 160 -16.71 -14.89 -19.80
CA TYR A 160 -17.25 -13.59 -19.35
C TYR A 160 -17.64 -12.66 -20.52
N LYS A 161 -17.83 -13.24 -21.71
CA LYS A 161 -18.18 -12.52 -22.95
C LYS A 161 -19.65 -12.19 -23.05
#